data_AF-A0A1G5KEA6-F1
#
_entry.id   AF-A0A1G5KEA6-F1
#
_cell.length_a   1.000
_cell.length_b   1.000
_cell.length_c   1.000
_cell.angle_alpha   90.00
_cell.angle_beta   90.00
_cell.angle_gamma   90.00
#
_symmetry.space_group_name_H-M   'P 1'
#
loop_
_entity.id
_entity.type
_entity.pdbx_description
1 polymer ?
#
loop_
_entity_poly.entity_id
_entity_poly.type
_entity_poly.pdbx_seq_one_letter_code
_entity_poly.pdbx_strand_id
1 'polypeptide(L)'
;MRKRKLSLRAVQKLTCKKRDAWWTVLLVDPVATRVLIRIARFGFITPNGVTWGALFVGLGSAGFFLRGDTQSLIIGAGLYHVSFILDCIDGKLARLKGNGTVFGGWLDYVFDRIRVLFCALALMGGQYLRTDSAWYLIAALVVVFLDMLRYVDALQIYKMRMSMRTKIEKLKDARHAAEAAQTAETPAEEPKVVFMEDLLRENPGVEAEILKQQADNVVDLHAQFRDRFPWYTRLRQAMLRSRVRPHLISGIEFQMFIFIIGPLVGQILWTTAVSAVLLGLFELVIMYKFWLSTRDFTRVVEELAPEPVVAGGSVADHLHAGRHRRAGLDQTSVGGIPVDQRFPAPEPHEDPGFQPYPEPRYDAGFLYGGHDGSAPAQTGYAGAAPILHAPVAHTDGRWPGAEEHLR
;
A
#
# COMPACT_ATOMS: atom_id res chain seq x y z
N MET A 1 23.84 13.08 39.67
CA MET A 1 22.49 13.23 39.07
C MET A 1 21.42 12.66 40.01
N ARG A 2 20.51 13.49 40.56
CA ARG A 2 19.39 13.03 41.39
C ARG A 2 18.55 12.02 40.62
N LYS A 3 18.46 10.78 41.11
CA LYS A 3 17.54 9.74 40.60
C LYS A 3 16.10 10.23 40.80
N ARG A 4 15.54 10.98 39.84
CA ARG A 4 14.09 11.23 39.81
C ARG A 4 13.43 9.86 39.75
N LYS A 5 12.70 9.50 40.79
CA LYS A 5 11.82 8.33 40.78
C LYS A 5 10.73 8.63 39.74
N LEU A 6 10.96 8.26 38.49
CA LEU A 6 9.97 8.37 37.44
C LEU A 6 8.80 7.47 37.82
N SER A 7 7.61 8.06 37.97
CA SER A 7 6.40 7.29 38.22
C SER A 7 6.09 6.39 37.01
N LEU A 8 5.46 5.24 37.24
CA LEU A 8 5.06 4.31 36.17
C LEU A 8 4.28 5.03 35.04
N ARG A 9 3.38 5.94 35.41
CA ARG A 9 2.59 6.74 34.47
C ARG A 9 3.46 7.71 33.65
N ALA A 10 4.47 8.33 34.27
CA ALA A 10 5.40 9.20 33.55
C ALA A 10 6.22 8.41 32.53
N VAL A 11 6.73 7.23 32.91
CA VAL A 11 7.48 6.35 32.00
C VAL A 11 6.59 5.87 30.85
N GLN A 12 5.35 5.48 31.12
CA GLN A 12 4.39 5.10 30.07
C GLN A 12 4.14 6.24 29.08
N LYS A 13 3.91 7.45 29.58
CA LYS A 13 3.67 8.62 28.73
C LYS A 13 4.86 8.98 27.85
N LEU A 14 6.08 8.76 28.34
CA LEU A 14 7.33 9.06 27.62
C LEU A 14 7.72 7.97 26.62
N THR A 15 7.47 6.70 26.94
CA THR A 15 8.08 5.57 26.21
C THR A 15 7.09 4.78 25.36
N CYS A 16 5.81 4.78 25.69
CA CYS A 16 4.81 4.05 24.94
C CYS A 16 4.33 4.86 23.73
N LYS A 17 4.13 4.17 22.59
CA LYS A 17 3.65 4.82 21.35
C LYS A 17 2.25 5.38 21.56
N LYS A 18 1.94 6.50 20.89
CA LYS A 18 0.59 7.11 20.90
C LYS A 18 -0.48 6.11 20.46
N ARG A 19 -0.14 5.23 19.51
CA ARG A 19 -1.03 4.19 18.97
C ARG A 19 -0.24 2.90 18.78
N ASP A 20 -0.81 1.78 19.16
CA ASP A 20 -0.21 0.46 18.95
C ASP A 20 -1.27 -0.64 18.78
N ALA A 21 -0.82 -1.87 18.52
CA ALA A 21 -1.63 -3.09 18.54
C ALA A 21 -2.41 -3.19 19.85
N TRP A 22 -3.65 -3.68 19.83
CA TRP A 22 -4.37 -3.90 21.09
C TRP A 22 -3.66 -4.95 21.94
N TRP A 23 -3.05 -5.95 21.32
CA TRP A 23 -2.24 -6.95 22.01
C TRP A 23 -1.08 -6.28 22.76
N THR A 24 -0.36 -5.38 22.10
CA THR A 24 0.75 -4.66 22.72
C THR A 24 0.26 -3.75 23.84
N VAL A 25 -0.84 -3.00 23.64
CA VAL A 25 -1.36 -2.07 24.65
C VAL A 25 -1.88 -2.78 25.89
N LEU A 26 -2.61 -3.89 25.72
CA LEU A 26 -3.31 -4.57 26.80
C LEU A 26 -2.43 -5.59 27.52
N LEU A 27 -1.62 -6.35 26.78
CA LEU A 27 -0.86 -7.49 27.33
C LEU A 27 0.62 -7.17 27.51
N VAL A 28 1.24 -6.44 26.58
CA VAL A 28 2.69 -6.21 26.61
C VAL A 28 3.07 -4.96 27.40
N ASP A 29 2.45 -3.81 27.12
CA ASP A 29 2.81 -2.52 27.71
C ASP A 29 2.79 -2.54 29.26
N PRO A 30 1.79 -3.14 29.94
CA PRO A 30 1.80 -3.21 31.40
C PRO A 30 3.01 -3.97 31.95
N VAL A 31 3.43 -5.05 31.28
CA VAL A 31 4.58 -5.87 31.69
C VAL A 31 5.88 -5.16 31.31
N ALA A 32 5.99 -4.74 30.05
CA ALA A 32 7.16 -4.08 29.48
C ALA A 32 7.55 -2.82 30.24
N THR A 33 6.62 -1.95 30.64
CA THR A 33 6.95 -0.75 31.42
C THR A 33 7.53 -1.12 32.80
N ARG A 34 6.98 -2.12 33.48
CA ARG A 34 7.49 -2.54 34.80
C ARG A 34 8.89 -3.12 34.70
N VAL A 35 9.14 -3.93 33.69
CA VAL A 35 10.47 -4.49 33.40
C VAL A 35 11.44 -3.37 33.00
N LEU A 36 11.01 -2.44 32.14
CA LEU A 36 11.80 -1.29 31.70
C LEU A 36 12.30 -0.45 32.87
N ILE A 37 11.47 -0.16 33.88
CA ILE A 37 11.90 0.61 35.05
C ILE A 37 12.99 -0.13 35.83
N ARG A 38 12.93 -1.46 35.90
CA ARG A 38 13.99 -2.27 36.54
C ARG A 38 15.26 -2.25 35.73
N ILE A 39 15.16 -2.50 34.41
CA ILE A 39 16.29 -2.54 33.48
C ILE A 39 16.98 -1.18 33.36
N ALA A 40 16.21 -0.08 33.31
CA ALA A 40 16.74 1.27 33.17
C ALA A 40 17.61 1.71 34.37
N ARG A 41 17.57 1.00 35.51
CA ARG A 41 18.47 1.23 36.65
C ARG A 41 19.90 0.79 36.36
N PHE A 42 20.10 -0.10 35.40
CA PHE A 42 21.41 -0.63 35.04
C PHE A 42 21.96 0.16 33.85
N GLY A 43 23.06 0.88 34.08
CA GLY A 43 23.70 1.73 33.07
C GLY A 43 24.24 0.94 31.88
N PHE A 44 24.70 -0.29 32.12
CA PHE A 44 25.34 -1.16 31.12
C PHE A 44 24.38 -1.80 30.11
N ILE A 45 23.07 -1.82 30.38
CA ILE A 45 22.10 -2.44 29.46
C ILE A 45 21.81 -1.49 28.31
N THR A 46 22.28 -1.84 27.11
CA THR A 46 22.05 -1.08 25.88
C THR A 46 20.77 -1.56 25.18
N PRO A 47 20.06 -0.70 24.43
CA PRO A 47 18.91 -1.13 23.62
C PRO A 47 19.26 -2.30 22.69
N ASN A 48 20.36 -2.19 21.95
CA ASN A 48 20.82 -3.25 21.04
C ASN A 48 21.10 -4.57 21.76
N GLY A 49 21.64 -4.54 22.99
CA GLY A 49 21.84 -5.76 23.78
C GLY A 49 20.52 -6.45 24.15
N VAL A 50 19.48 -5.66 24.42
CA VAL A 50 18.11 -6.18 24.65
C VAL A 50 17.54 -6.75 23.35
N THR A 51 17.75 -6.11 22.20
CA THR A 51 17.34 -6.59 20.87
C THR A 51 17.96 -7.97 20.56
N TRP A 52 19.27 -8.13 20.79
CA TRP A 52 19.93 -9.43 20.67
C TRP A 52 19.36 -10.49 21.63
N GLY A 53 19.14 -10.11 22.89
CA GLY A 53 18.50 -10.98 23.87
C GLY A 53 17.10 -11.43 23.43
N ALA A 54 16.31 -10.50 22.87
CA ALA A 54 14.99 -10.80 22.32
C ALA A 54 15.07 -11.82 21.18
N LEU A 55 16.02 -11.66 20.25
CA LEU A 55 16.22 -12.60 19.16
C LEU A 55 16.58 -14.00 19.67
N PHE A 56 17.57 -14.13 20.58
CA PHE A 56 17.99 -15.44 21.08
C PHE A 56 16.87 -16.16 21.85
N VAL A 57 16.08 -15.44 22.65
CA VAL A 57 14.88 -16.00 23.29
C VAL A 57 13.86 -16.44 22.24
N GLY A 58 13.69 -15.66 21.17
CA GLY A 58 12.81 -15.99 20.05
C GLY A 58 13.26 -17.23 19.28
N LEU A 59 14.55 -17.39 19.01
CA LEU A 59 15.10 -18.61 18.41
C LEU A 59 15.02 -19.81 19.36
N GLY A 60 15.17 -19.57 20.67
CA GLY A 60 14.89 -20.58 21.69
C GLY A 60 13.46 -21.10 21.61
N SER A 61 12.48 -20.21 21.42
CA SER A 61 11.08 -20.60 21.16
C SER A 61 10.95 -21.50 19.94
N ALA A 62 11.63 -21.17 18.83
CA ALA A 62 11.61 -22.00 17.63
C ALA A 62 12.14 -23.42 17.92
N GLY A 63 13.21 -23.56 18.72
CA GLY A 63 13.71 -24.87 19.13
C GLY A 63 12.68 -25.73 19.90
N PHE A 64 11.85 -25.10 20.74
CA PHE A 64 10.75 -25.81 21.41
C PHE A 64 9.60 -26.14 20.45
N PHE A 65 9.24 -25.21 19.58
CA PHE A 65 8.21 -25.45 18.57
C PHE A 65 8.55 -26.63 17.65
N LEU A 66 9.83 -26.81 17.30
CA LEU A 66 10.28 -27.92 16.45
C LEU A 66 10.05 -29.30 17.09
N ARG A 67 10.01 -29.41 18.42
CA ARG A 67 9.71 -30.70 19.09
C ARG A 67 8.26 -31.15 18.89
N GLY A 68 7.34 -30.19 18.72
CA GLY A 68 5.93 -30.42 18.43
C GLY A 68 5.09 -31.08 19.55
N ASP A 69 5.67 -31.48 20.68
CA ASP A 69 4.90 -32.00 21.81
C ASP A 69 4.18 -30.88 22.57
N THR A 70 3.06 -31.20 23.22
CA THR A 70 2.20 -30.19 23.88
C THR A 70 2.95 -29.34 24.91
N GLN A 71 3.87 -29.93 25.68
CA GLN A 71 4.63 -29.18 26.68
C GLN A 71 5.61 -28.22 26.01
N SER A 72 6.35 -28.69 25.01
CA SER A 72 7.24 -27.85 24.23
C SER A 72 6.49 -26.75 23.49
N LEU A 73 5.29 -27.00 22.97
CA LEU A 73 4.45 -25.99 22.33
C LEU A 73 4.05 -24.87 23.30
N ILE A 74 3.66 -25.21 24.53
CA ILE A 74 3.31 -24.23 25.57
C ILE A 74 4.53 -23.43 26.00
N ILE A 75 5.68 -24.09 26.21
CA ILE A 75 6.94 -23.43 26.56
C ILE A 75 7.39 -22.50 25.43
N GLY A 76 7.32 -22.96 24.18
CA GLY A 76 7.58 -22.17 22.99
C GLY A 76 6.70 -20.92 22.95
N ALA A 77 5.38 -21.06 23.09
CA ALA A 77 4.46 -19.93 23.13
C ALA A 77 4.83 -18.90 24.22
N GLY A 78 5.20 -19.38 25.41
CA GLY A 78 5.69 -18.54 26.50
C GLY A 78 6.98 -17.79 26.15
N LEU A 79 7.98 -18.49 25.60
CA LEU A 79 9.25 -17.88 25.18
C LEU A 79 9.06 -16.89 24.03
N TYR A 80 8.21 -17.21 23.06
CA TYR A 80 7.85 -16.29 21.98
C TYR A 80 7.26 -14.99 22.53
N HIS A 81 6.33 -15.10 23.48
CA HIS A 81 5.73 -13.93 24.13
C HIS A 81 6.76 -13.11 24.92
N VAL A 82 7.67 -13.77 25.65
CA VAL A 82 8.76 -13.10 26.37
C VAL A 82 9.70 -12.39 25.41
N SER A 83 10.09 -13.04 24.31
CA SER A 83 10.89 -12.43 23.24
C SER A 83 10.22 -11.16 22.72
N PHE A 84 8.91 -11.21 22.42
CA PHE A 84 8.16 -10.05 21.94
C PHE A 84 8.07 -8.92 22.98
N ILE A 85 7.98 -9.25 24.27
CA ILE A 85 8.05 -8.26 25.35
C ILE A 85 9.42 -7.58 25.37
N LEU A 86 10.52 -8.32 25.22
CA LEU A 86 11.89 -7.78 25.20
C LEU A 86 12.13 -6.86 24.01
N ASP A 87 11.68 -7.27 22.83
CA ASP A 87 11.62 -6.46 21.59
C ASP A 87 10.92 -5.12 21.87
N CYS A 88 9.74 -5.17 22.48
CA CYS A 88 9.01 -3.97 22.85
C CYS A 88 9.72 -3.11 23.93
N ILE A 89 10.60 -3.70 24.74
CA ILE A 89 11.37 -3.00 25.77
C ILE A 89 12.54 -2.26 25.16
N ASP A 90 13.21 -2.79 24.13
CA ASP A 90 14.40 -2.13 23.55
C ASP A 90 14.06 -0.74 22.99
N GLY A 91 12.93 -0.59 22.29
CA GLY A 91 12.52 0.66 21.69
C GLY A 91 11.99 1.63 22.74
N LYS A 92 11.39 1.11 23.81
CA LYS A 92 11.00 1.92 24.99
C LYS A 92 12.24 2.39 25.75
N LEU A 93 13.29 1.58 25.85
CA LEU A 93 14.56 1.90 26.50
C LEU A 93 15.34 2.94 25.68
N ALA A 94 15.40 2.80 24.37
CA ALA A 94 16.01 3.77 23.46
C ALA A 94 15.34 5.16 23.58
N ARG A 95 13.99 5.21 23.63
CA ARG A 95 13.24 6.46 23.87
C ARG A 95 13.49 7.04 25.26
N LEU A 96 13.62 6.20 26.28
CA LEU A 96 13.88 6.65 27.66
C LEU A 96 15.29 7.21 27.84
N LYS A 97 16.30 6.56 27.24
CA LYS A 97 17.71 6.96 27.34
C LYS A 97 18.10 8.04 26.34
N GLY A 98 17.31 8.28 25.29
CA GLY A 98 17.62 9.24 24.23
C GLY A 98 18.80 8.82 23.34
N ASN A 99 19.17 7.53 23.35
CA ASN A 99 20.32 6.99 22.62
C ASN A 99 19.91 5.99 21.53
N GLY A 100 18.68 6.10 21.02
CA GLY A 100 18.22 5.29 19.89
C GLY A 100 18.96 5.66 18.61
N THR A 101 19.37 4.65 17.83
CA THR A 101 20.09 4.84 16.57
C THR A 101 19.28 4.32 15.39
N VAL A 102 19.55 4.84 14.18
CA VAL A 102 18.93 4.35 12.94
C VAL A 102 19.25 2.86 12.73
N PHE A 103 20.50 2.48 12.98
CA PHE A 103 20.92 1.07 12.92
C PHE A 103 20.16 0.19 13.91
N GLY A 104 19.95 0.64 15.14
CA GLY A 104 19.18 -0.11 16.14
C GLY A 104 17.72 -0.31 15.71
N GLY A 105 17.08 0.71 15.13
CA GLY A 105 15.73 0.57 14.58
C GLY A 105 15.64 -0.37 13.38
N TRP A 106 16.65 -0.38 12.52
CA TRP A 106 16.76 -1.37 11.44
C TRP A 106 17.01 -2.79 11.97
N LEU A 107 17.84 -2.93 13.01
CA LEU A 107 18.17 -4.22 13.62
C LEU A 107 16.96 -4.87 14.28
N ASP A 108 16.22 -4.11 15.12
CA ASP A 108 14.93 -4.50 15.71
C ASP A 108 13.97 -5.01 14.63
N TYR A 109 13.84 -4.23 13.55
CA TYR A 109 13.02 -4.59 12.41
C TYR A 109 13.43 -5.92 11.76
N VAL A 110 14.72 -6.14 11.48
CA VAL A 110 15.21 -7.39 10.86
C VAL A 110 15.06 -8.59 11.80
N PHE A 111 15.34 -8.43 13.09
CA PHE A 111 15.28 -9.52 14.07
C PHE A 111 13.87 -10.01 14.31
N ASP A 112 12.87 -9.12 14.29
CA ASP A 112 11.47 -9.51 14.31
C ASP A 112 11.11 -10.42 13.12
N ARG A 113 11.61 -10.11 11.91
CA ARG A 113 11.38 -10.94 10.72
C ARG A 113 12.04 -12.32 10.83
N ILE A 114 13.29 -12.36 11.28
CA ILE A 114 14.02 -13.59 11.51
C ILE A 114 13.26 -14.45 12.52
N ARG A 115 12.86 -13.87 13.67
CA ARG A 115 12.08 -14.58 14.69
C ARG A 115 10.81 -15.20 14.10
N VAL A 116 10.02 -14.42 13.36
CA VAL A 116 8.75 -14.89 12.77
C VAL A 116 8.99 -16.03 11.77
N LEU A 117 9.98 -15.90 10.89
CA LEU A 117 10.31 -16.92 9.90
C LEU A 117 10.71 -18.25 10.58
N PHE A 118 11.68 -18.20 11.50
CA PHE A 118 12.15 -19.39 12.19
C PHE A 118 11.06 -20.02 13.06
N CYS A 119 10.23 -19.23 13.74
CA CYS A 119 9.12 -19.74 14.53
C CYS A 119 8.01 -20.35 13.65
N ALA A 120 7.70 -19.76 12.49
CA ALA A 120 6.74 -20.31 11.54
C ALA A 120 7.18 -21.69 11.04
N LEU A 121 8.42 -21.76 10.55
CA LEU A 121 8.99 -23.01 10.04
C LEU A 121 9.11 -24.07 11.14
N ALA A 122 9.54 -23.68 12.35
CA ALA A 122 9.69 -24.62 13.44
C ALA A 122 8.35 -25.12 14.00
N LEU A 123 7.35 -24.23 14.18
CA LEU A 123 6.03 -24.61 14.67
C LEU A 123 5.34 -25.57 13.73
N MET A 124 5.29 -25.21 12.45
CA MET A 124 4.60 -26.01 11.45
C MET A 124 5.40 -27.25 11.08
N GLY A 125 6.73 -27.13 10.94
CA GLY A 125 7.61 -28.27 10.69
C GLY A 125 7.61 -29.27 11.83
N GLY A 126 7.65 -28.80 13.09
CA GLY A 126 7.54 -29.67 14.27
C GLY A 126 6.22 -30.43 14.32
N GLN A 127 5.10 -29.77 14.00
CA GLN A 127 3.81 -30.44 13.89
C GLN A 127 3.74 -31.43 12.73
N TYR A 128 4.32 -31.10 11.58
CA TYR A 128 4.43 -32.02 10.44
C TYR A 128 5.19 -33.30 10.82
N LEU A 129 6.37 -33.17 11.44
CA LEU A 129 7.19 -34.32 11.85
C LEU A 129 6.48 -35.26 12.83
N ARG A 130 5.46 -34.77 13.56
CA ARG A 130 4.67 -35.59 14.49
C ARG A 130 3.39 -36.16 13.91
N THR A 131 2.76 -35.46 12.97
CA THR A 131 1.42 -35.79 12.47
C THR A 131 1.42 -36.32 11.04
N ASP A 132 2.55 -36.18 10.33
CA ASP A 132 2.72 -36.48 8.89
C ASP A 132 1.71 -35.77 7.98
N SER A 133 1.09 -34.68 8.48
CA SER A 133 0.06 -33.94 7.76
C SER A 133 0.66 -32.78 6.97
N ALA A 134 0.64 -32.89 5.65
CA ALA A 134 1.13 -31.85 4.73
C ALA A 134 0.43 -30.49 4.90
N TRP A 135 -0.75 -30.44 5.53
CA TRP A 135 -1.45 -29.20 5.84
C TRP A 135 -0.62 -28.23 6.69
N TYR A 136 0.26 -28.74 7.56
CA TYR A 136 1.16 -27.88 8.33
C TYR A 136 2.20 -27.20 7.44
N LEU A 137 2.72 -27.88 6.41
CA LEU A 137 3.67 -27.29 5.47
C LEU A 137 3.00 -26.19 4.63
N ILE A 138 1.76 -26.42 4.19
CA ILE A 138 0.94 -25.40 3.52
C ILE A 138 0.70 -24.22 4.46
N ALA A 139 0.35 -24.48 5.72
CA ALA A 139 0.17 -23.43 6.73
C ALA A 139 1.46 -22.63 6.95
N ALA A 140 2.64 -23.26 6.96
CA ALA A 140 3.92 -22.56 7.06
C ALA A 140 4.12 -21.59 5.89
N LEU A 141 3.87 -22.07 4.67
CA LEU A 141 3.98 -21.25 3.46
C LEU A 141 3.01 -20.07 3.49
N VAL A 142 1.74 -20.32 3.87
CA VAL A 142 0.72 -19.27 3.98
C VAL A 142 1.12 -18.23 5.03
N VAL A 143 1.64 -18.65 6.19
CA VAL A 143 2.06 -17.73 7.25
C VAL A 143 3.21 -16.83 6.80
N VAL A 144 4.25 -17.41 6.19
CA VAL A 144 5.39 -16.66 5.67
C VAL A 144 4.97 -15.74 4.53
N PHE A 145 4.15 -16.25 3.60
CA PHE A 145 3.64 -15.47 2.47
C PHE A 145 2.82 -14.27 2.93
N LEU A 146 1.86 -14.46 3.85
CA LEU A 146 1.01 -13.36 4.34
C LEU A 146 1.79 -12.34 5.16
N ASP A 147 2.76 -12.78 5.97
CA ASP A 147 3.62 -11.87 6.72
C ASP A 147 4.50 -11.03 5.78
N MET A 148 4.99 -11.62 4.68
CA MET A 148 5.72 -10.92 3.63
C MET A 148 4.83 -9.99 2.81
N LEU A 149 3.65 -10.45 2.36
CA LEU A 149 2.68 -9.68 1.58
C LEU A 149 2.33 -8.38 2.31
N ARG A 150 1.89 -8.50 3.57
CA ARG A 150 1.60 -7.36 4.44
C ARG A 150 2.77 -6.39 4.54
N TYR A 151 3.98 -6.92 4.67
CA TYR A 151 5.17 -6.09 4.78
C TYR A 151 5.42 -5.28 3.50
N VAL A 152 5.38 -5.96 2.35
CA VAL A 152 5.56 -5.32 1.04
C VAL A 152 4.47 -4.28 0.82
N ASP A 153 3.22 -4.62 1.09
CA ASP A 153 2.08 -3.70 0.94
C ASP A 153 2.24 -2.46 1.81
N ALA A 154 2.60 -2.64 3.09
CA ALA A 154 2.82 -1.52 4.00
C ALA A 154 3.94 -0.57 3.50
N LEU A 155 5.03 -1.13 2.97
CA LEU A 155 6.11 -0.33 2.39
C LEU A 155 5.70 0.40 1.11
N GLN A 156 5.00 -0.27 0.20
CA GLN A 156 4.58 0.32 -1.07
C GLN A 156 3.55 1.43 -0.85
N ILE A 157 2.58 1.20 0.04
CA ILE A 157 1.62 2.22 0.45
C ILE A 157 2.34 3.42 1.07
N TYR A 158 3.33 3.20 1.94
CA TYR A 158 4.11 4.29 2.52
C TYR A 158 4.84 5.10 1.45
N LYS A 159 5.56 4.44 0.53
CA LYS A 159 6.28 5.09 -0.56
C LYS A 159 5.33 5.90 -1.45
N MET A 160 4.19 5.32 -1.82
CA MET A 160 3.22 6.00 -2.68
C MET A 160 2.61 7.21 -1.99
N ARG A 161 2.27 7.12 -0.69
CA ARG A 161 1.76 8.28 0.08
C ARG A 161 2.78 9.42 0.14
N MET A 162 4.06 9.11 0.36
CA MET A 162 5.11 10.12 0.34
C MET A 162 5.24 10.77 -1.04
N SER A 163 5.22 9.98 -2.11
CA SER A 163 5.28 10.49 -3.48
C SER A 163 4.09 11.40 -3.83
N MET A 164 2.86 11.01 -3.45
CA MET A 164 1.65 11.82 -3.62
C MET A 164 1.75 13.16 -2.89
N ARG A 165 2.23 13.14 -1.63
CA ARG A 165 2.41 14.36 -0.83
C ARG A 165 3.42 15.31 -1.48
N THR A 166 4.60 14.81 -1.85
CA THR A 166 5.64 15.62 -2.51
C THR A 166 5.18 16.18 -3.86
N LYS A 167 4.35 15.44 -4.61
CA LYS A 167 3.80 15.94 -5.88
C LYS A 167 2.81 17.08 -5.66
N ILE A 168 1.97 17.01 -4.62
CA ILE A 168 1.05 18.10 -4.26
C ILE A 168 1.81 19.34 -3.78
N GLU A 169 2.83 19.17 -2.93
CA GLU A 169 3.69 20.27 -2.49
C GLU A 169 4.29 21.00 -3.70
N LYS A 170 4.92 20.27 -4.62
CA LYS A 170 5.49 20.85 -5.84
C LYS A 170 4.48 21.57 -6.73
N LEU A 171 3.27 21.02 -6.88
CA LEU A 171 2.22 21.63 -7.71
C LEU A 171 1.70 22.93 -7.07
N LYS A 172 1.52 22.96 -5.75
CA LYS A 172 1.15 24.18 -5.04
C LYS A 172 2.25 25.23 -5.16
N ASP A 173 3.50 24.87 -4.91
CA ASP A 173 4.63 25.79 -5.03
C ASP A 173 4.73 26.38 -6.45
N ALA A 174 4.54 25.55 -7.49
CA ALA A 174 4.55 26.00 -8.88
C ALA A 174 3.38 26.95 -9.21
N ARG A 175 2.18 26.66 -8.69
CA ARG A 175 1.00 27.51 -8.87
C ARG A 175 1.18 28.86 -8.18
N HIS A 176 1.67 28.88 -6.94
CA HIS A 176 1.97 30.13 -6.23
C HIS A 176 3.04 30.96 -6.93
N ALA A 177 4.08 30.32 -7.47
CA ALA A 177 5.10 31.02 -8.26
C ALA A 177 4.50 31.63 -9.54
N ALA A 178 3.55 30.94 -10.19
CA ALA A 178 2.86 31.46 -11.37
C ALA A 178 1.89 32.61 -11.02
N GLU A 179 1.18 32.52 -9.90
CA GLU A 179 0.29 33.57 -9.41
C GLU A 179 1.11 34.82 -9.02
N ALA A 180 2.19 34.68 -8.25
CA ALA A 180 3.08 35.79 -7.90
C ALA A 180 3.70 36.47 -9.13
N ALA A 181 4.07 35.69 -10.15
CA ALA A 181 4.57 36.23 -11.42
C ALA A 181 3.51 37.03 -12.20
N GLN A 182 2.21 36.70 -12.04
CA GLN A 182 1.11 37.43 -12.66
C GLN A 182 0.77 38.73 -11.91
N THR A 183 0.83 38.72 -10.57
CA THR A 183 0.49 39.90 -9.75
C THR A 183 1.65 40.92 -9.63
N ALA A 184 2.84 40.61 -10.15
CA ALA A 184 4.07 41.39 -10.00
C ALA A 184 4.42 41.70 -8.52
N GLU A 185 3.92 40.89 -7.60
CA GLU A 185 4.22 40.94 -6.18
C GLU A 185 5.41 40.02 -5.89
N THR A 186 6.32 40.47 -5.02
CA THR A 186 7.35 39.58 -4.45
C THR A 186 6.64 38.40 -3.78
N PRO A 187 7.03 37.14 -4.03
CA PRO A 187 6.32 36.00 -3.44
C PRO A 187 6.36 36.14 -1.91
N ALA A 188 5.21 36.46 -1.30
CA ALA A 188 5.07 36.39 0.14
C ALA A 188 5.23 34.92 0.55
N GLU A 189 5.91 34.66 1.66
CA GLU A 189 6.08 33.32 2.21
C GLU A 189 4.70 32.79 2.65
N GLU A 190 3.99 32.10 1.75
CA GLU A 190 2.71 31.49 2.06
C GLU A 190 2.88 30.24 2.94
N PRO A 191 1.85 29.89 3.75
CA PRO A 191 1.96 28.83 4.74
C PRO A 191 2.19 27.46 4.07
N LYS A 192 3.19 26.74 4.61
CA LYS A 192 3.56 25.37 4.24
C LYS A 192 2.31 24.48 4.09
N VAL A 193 2.23 23.72 2.99
CA VAL A 193 1.14 22.76 2.75
C VAL A 193 0.96 21.84 3.95
N VAL A 194 -0.24 21.86 4.55
CA VAL A 194 -0.56 21.03 5.71
C VAL A 194 -1.49 19.90 5.28
N PHE A 195 -1.07 18.66 5.49
CA PHE A 195 -1.96 17.51 5.24
C PHE A 195 -2.89 17.30 6.42
N MET A 196 -4.19 17.13 6.15
CA MET A 196 -5.21 16.89 7.18
C MET A 196 -4.88 15.70 8.09
N GLU A 197 -4.22 14.67 7.56
CA GLU A 197 -3.83 13.51 8.35
C GLU A 197 -2.80 13.84 9.44
N ASP A 198 -1.94 14.84 9.23
CA ASP A 198 -0.96 15.29 10.22
C ASP A 198 -1.64 16.09 11.33
N LEU A 199 -2.57 16.99 10.99
CA LEU A 199 -3.41 17.71 11.96
C LEU A 199 -4.20 16.75 12.85
N LEU A 200 -4.83 15.73 12.25
CA LEU A 200 -5.58 14.69 12.99
C LEU A 200 -4.69 13.75 13.81
N ARG A 201 -3.39 13.68 13.51
CA ARG A 201 -2.41 12.91 14.26
C ARG A 201 -1.91 13.68 15.48
N GLU A 202 -1.78 14.99 15.36
CA GLU A 202 -1.36 15.89 16.43
C GLU A 202 -2.49 16.23 17.39
N ASN A 203 -3.71 16.37 16.87
CA ASN A 203 -4.92 16.72 17.61
C ASN A 203 -5.95 15.56 17.58
N PRO A 204 -5.65 14.42 18.23
CA PRO A 204 -6.56 13.27 18.23
C PRO A 204 -7.87 13.62 18.96
N GLY A 205 -8.99 13.48 18.26
CA GLY A 205 -10.33 13.70 18.83
C GLY A 205 -10.98 15.01 18.39
N VAL A 206 -10.23 15.93 17.79
CA VAL A 206 -10.79 17.12 17.13
C VAL A 206 -11.38 16.72 15.79
N GLU A 207 -12.52 17.33 15.44
CA GLU A 207 -13.21 17.08 14.19
C GLU A 207 -12.44 17.71 13.01
N ALA A 208 -12.44 17.01 11.87
CA ALA A 208 -11.64 17.42 10.72
C ALA A 208 -12.05 18.79 10.18
N GLU A 209 -13.34 19.13 10.26
CA GLU A 209 -13.85 20.41 9.79
C GLU A 209 -13.32 21.58 10.63
N ILE A 210 -13.25 21.41 11.94
CA ILE A 210 -12.68 22.41 12.87
C ILE A 210 -11.19 22.61 12.55
N LEU A 211 -10.44 21.52 12.32
CA LEU A 211 -9.02 21.62 11.97
C LEU A 211 -8.80 22.25 10.59
N LYS A 212 -9.72 22.01 9.64
CA LYS A 212 -9.69 22.62 8.31
C LYS A 212 -9.96 24.12 8.38
N GLN A 213 -10.81 24.56 9.31
CA GLN A 213 -11.10 25.98 9.54
C GLN A 213 -9.97 26.71 10.31
N GLN A 214 -9.18 25.97 11.10
CA GLN A 214 -8.09 26.53 11.91
C GLN A 214 -6.74 26.61 11.20
N ALA A 215 -6.60 25.92 10.06
CA ALA A 215 -5.35 25.88 9.31
C ALA A 215 -5.60 26.27 7.86
N ASP A 216 -4.77 27.19 7.36
CA ASP A 216 -4.75 27.53 5.95
C ASP A 216 -4.01 26.46 5.14
N ASN A 217 -4.30 26.38 3.84
CA ASN A 217 -3.61 25.51 2.89
C ASN A 217 -3.74 23.99 3.15
N VAL A 218 -4.85 23.55 3.76
CA VAL A 218 -5.06 22.14 4.15
C VAL A 218 -5.45 21.25 2.98
N VAL A 219 -4.72 20.14 2.80
CA VAL A 219 -5.02 19.11 1.79
C VAL A 219 -5.50 17.83 2.46
N ASP A 220 -6.65 17.32 1.99
CA ASP A 220 -7.27 16.13 2.55
C ASP A 220 -7.41 14.99 1.55
N LEU A 221 -6.45 14.06 1.61
CA LEU A 221 -6.42 12.85 0.77
C LEU A 221 -7.31 11.71 1.30
N HIS A 222 -8.16 11.99 2.29
CA HIS A 222 -9.03 11.00 2.92
C HIS A 222 -10.48 11.49 3.03
N ALA A 223 -10.85 12.55 2.30
CA ALA A 223 -12.17 13.14 2.33
C ALA A 223 -13.26 12.13 1.93
N GLN A 224 -13.11 11.48 0.76
CA GLN A 224 -14.06 10.48 0.28
C GLN A 224 -14.26 9.32 1.26
N PHE A 225 -13.17 8.89 1.90
CA PHE A 225 -13.25 7.83 2.90
C PHE A 225 -14.05 8.24 4.14
N ARG A 226 -13.87 9.48 4.63
CA ARG A 226 -14.62 9.96 5.80
C ARG A 226 -16.09 10.16 5.48
N ASP A 227 -16.41 10.68 4.30
CA ASP A 227 -17.79 10.92 3.88
C ASP A 227 -18.55 9.60 3.70
N ARG A 228 -17.89 8.58 3.15
CA ARG A 228 -18.49 7.25 2.95
C ARG A 228 -18.63 6.46 4.26
N PHE A 229 -17.76 6.70 5.25
CA PHE A 229 -17.75 5.97 6.52
C PHE A 229 -17.75 6.91 7.75
N PRO A 230 -18.83 7.68 7.98
CA PRO A 230 -18.91 8.61 9.10
C PRO A 230 -18.97 7.88 10.46
N TRP A 231 -19.43 6.64 10.50
CA TRP A 231 -19.40 5.82 11.72
C TRP A 231 -17.97 5.42 12.12
N TYR A 232 -17.06 5.29 11.13
CA TYR A 232 -15.68 4.87 11.38
C TYR A 232 -14.90 5.94 12.14
N THR A 233 -15.20 7.23 11.96
CA THR A 233 -14.55 8.30 12.74
C THR A 233 -14.90 8.19 14.22
N ARG A 234 -16.16 7.88 14.56
CA ARG A 234 -16.61 7.64 15.94
C ARG A 234 -15.95 6.41 16.55
N LEU A 235 -15.89 5.30 15.81
CA LEU A 235 -15.19 4.09 16.25
C LEU A 235 -13.70 4.36 16.45
N ARG A 236 -13.05 5.03 15.50
CA ARG A 236 -11.64 5.44 15.59
C ARG A 236 -11.40 6.30 16.83
N GLN A 237 -12.27 7.27 17.12
CA GLN A 237 -12.17 8.11 18.32
C GLN A 237 -12.33 7.30 19.60
N ALA A 238 -13.29 6.37 19.66
CA ALA A 238 -13.45 5.48 20.80
C ALA A 238 -12.20 4.62 21.06
N MET A 239 -11.62 4.04 20.01
CA MET A 239 -10.39 3.24 20.11
C MET A 239 -9.14 4.07 20.42
N LEU A 240 -9.10 5.34 20.00
CA LEU A 240 -8.00 6.25 20.32
C LEU A 240 -7.92 6.57 21.82
N ARG A 241 -9.05 6.57 22.53
CA ARG A 241 -9.07 6.74 24.00
C ARG A 241 -8.29 5.64 24.71
N SER A 242 -8.25 4.44 24.15
CA SER A 242 -7.50 3.30 24.69
C SER A 242 -6.12 3.11 24.06
N ARG A 243 -5.59 4.06 23.28
CA ARG A 243 -4.32 3.95 22.50
C ARG A 243 -4.30 2.83 21.45
N VAL A 244 -5.44 2.18 21.20
CA VAL A 244 -5.52 1.07 20.26
C VAL A 244 -5.65 1.61 18.84
N ARG A 245 -4.85 1.08 17.91
CA ARG A 245 -5.02 1.38 16.48
C ARG A 245 -6.33 0.75 15.96
N PRO A 246 -7.06 1.39 15.04
CA PRO A 246 -8.29 0.85 14.45
C PRO A 246 -8.03 -0.38 13.58
N HIS A 247 -6.76 -0.68 13.29
CA HIS A 247 -6.33 -1.87 12.57
C HIS A 247 -6.22 -3.04 13.57
N LEU A 248 -7.37 -3.64 13.89
CA LEU A 248 -7.53 -4.64 14.96
C LEU A 248 -6.87 -5.98 14.67
N ILE A 249 -6.72 -6.34 13.40
CA ILE A 249 -6.05 -7.58 12.99
C ILE A 249 -4.97 -7.18 12.00
N SER A 250 -3.81 -6.82 12.53
CA SER A 250 -2.62 -6.54 11.73
C SER A 250 -1.59 -7.65 11.93
N GLY A 251 -0.37 -7.44 11.45
CA GLY A 251 0.74 -8.38 11.62
C GLY A 251 1.02 -8.85 13.05
N ILE A 252 0.93 -7.96 14.07
CA ILE A 252 1.21 -8.38 15.45
C ILE A 252 0.15 -9.37 15.92
N GLU A 253 -1.13 -9.04 15.78
CA GLU A 253 -2.21 -9.93 16.19
C GLU A 253 -2.12 -11.27 15.43
N PHE A 254 -1.95 -11.22 14.11
CA PHE A 254 -1.75 -12.41 13.29
C PHE A 254 -0.69 -13.35 13.87
N GLN A 255 0.48 -12.82 14.21
CA GLN A 255 1.56 -13.61 14.82
C GLN A 255 1.19 -14.14 16.20
N MET A 256 0.58 -13.33 17.06
CA MET A 256 0.23 -13.76 18.42
C MET A 256 -0.82 -14.88 18.42
N PHE A 257 -1.80 -14.83 17.51
CA PHE A 257 -2.77 -15.90 17.38
C PHE A 257 -2.11 -17.21 16.93
N ILE A 258 -1.16 -17.15 16.00
CA ILE A 258 -0.48 -18.35 15.47
C ILE A 258 0.51 -18.92 16.49
N PHE A 259 1.37 -18.09 17.08
CA PHE A 259 2.48 -18.56 17.91
C PHE A 259 2.16 -18.67 19.39
N ILE A 260 1.06 -18.08 19.84
CA ILE A 260 0.65 -18.15 21.26
C ILE A 260 -0.68 -18.88 21.37
N ILE A 261 -1.75 -18.35 20.76
CA ILE A 261 -3.08 -18.92 20.95
C ILE A 261 -3.20 -20.33 20.34
N GLY A 262 -2.69 -20.54 19.12
CA GLY A 262 -2.71 -21.84 18.45
C GLY A 262 -2.09 -22.96 19.29
N PRO A 263 -0.82 -22.84 19.71
CA PRO A 263 -0.15 -23.79 20.60
C PRO A 263 -0.86 -24.00 21.94
N LEU A 264 -1.38 -22.94 22.57
CA LEU A 264 -2.06 -23.03 23.86
C LEU A 264 -3.40 -23.76 23.77
N VAL A 265 -4.15 -23.57 22.68
CA VAL A 265 -5.44 -24.23 22.44
C VAL A 265 -5.26 -25.62 21.82
N GLY A 266 -4.09 -25.91 21.25
CA GLY A 266 -3.82 -27.15 20.51
C GLY A 266 -4.45 -27.19 19.11
N GLN A 267 -4.98 -26.06 18.63
CA GLN A 267 -5.70 -25.94 17.36
C GLN A 267 -4.93 -25.06 16.36
N ILE A 268 -3.68 -25.44 16.07
CA ILE A 268 -2.74 -24.62 15.29
C ILE A 268 -3.29 -24.34 13.88
N LEU A 269 -3.70 -25.36 13.11
CA LEU A 269 -4.21 -25.15 11.74
C LEU A 269 -5.44 -24.24 11.70
N TRP A 270 -6.39 -24.44 12.62
CA TRP A 270 -7.61 -23.64 12.67
C TRP A 270 -7.32 -22.18 13.02
N THR A 271 -6.53 -21.95 14.06
CA THR A 271 -6.14 -20.59 14.47
C THR A 271 -5.34 -19.88 13.38
N THR A 272 -4.47 -20.61 12.65
CA THR A 272 -3.77 -20.07 11.48
C THR A 272 -4.72 -19.71 10.35
N ALA A 273 -5.65 -20.60 9.99
CA ALA A 273 -6.62 -20.35 8.92
C ALA A 273 -7.50 -19.13 9.22
N VAL A 274 -8.06 -19.06 10.44
CA VAL A 274 -8.88 -17.92 10.88
C VAL A 274 -8.06 -16.63 10.87
N SER A 275 -6.83 -16.65 11.39
CA SER A 275 -5.95 -15.47 11.42
C SER A 275 -5.57 -15.01 10.01
N ALA A 276 -5.32 -15.95 9.09
CA ALA A 276 -5.01 -15.69 7.69
C ALA A 276 -6.17 -15.01 6.97
N VAL A 277 -7.39 -15.53 7.13
CA VAL A 277 -8.60 -14.93 6.55
C VAL A 277 -8.82 -13.53 7.08
N LEU A 278 -8.72 -13.36 8.40
CA LEU A 278 -8.94 -12.07 9.04
C LEU A 278 -7.88 -11.04 8.62
N LEU A 279 -6.62 -11.43 8.52
CA LEU A 279 -5.55 -10.56 8.00
C LEU A 279 -5.81 -10.20 6.53
N GLY A 280 -6.17 -11.17 5.67
CA GLY A 280 -6.46 -10.92 4.26
C GLY A 280 -7.62 -9.96 4.05
N LEU A 281 -8.74 -10.16 4.76
CA LEU A 281 -9.87 -9.22 4.75
C LEU A 281 -9.44 -7.81 5.19
N PHE A 282 -8.54 -7.75 6.17
CA PHE A 282 -8.07 -6.49 6.69
C PHE A 282 -7.14 -5.74 5.72
N GLU A 283 -6.23 -6.45 5.05
CA GLU A 283 -5.39 -5.88 3.98
C GLU A 283 -6.24 -5.40 2.79
N LEU A 284 -7.32 -6.10 2.44
CA LEU A 284 -8.26 -5.64 1.42
C LEU A 284 -8.93 -4.32 1.81
N VAL A 285 -9.30 -4.14 3.09
CA VAL A 285 -9.84 -2.87 3.59
C VAL A 285 -8.80 -1.75 3.50
N ILE A 286 -7.54 -2.03 3.83
CA ILE A 286 -6.44 -1.05 3.68
C ILE A 286 -6.27 -0.67 2.21
N MET A 287 -6.24 -1.66 1.31
CA MET A 287 -6.09 -1.45 -0.12
C MET A 287 -7.24 -0.61 -0.70
N TYR A 288 -8.47 -0.91 -0.31
CA TYR A 288 -9.64 -0.13 -0.71
C TYR A 288 -9.59 1.31 -0.18
N LYS A 289 -9.22 1.50 1.08
CA LYS A 289 -9.01 2.85 1.64
C LYS A 289 -7.91 3.59 0.87
N PHE A 290 -6.84 2.91 0.51
CA PHE A 290 -5.75 3.49 -0.25
C PHE A 290 -6.18 3.89 -1.67
N TRP A 291 -6.99 3.07 -2.34
CA TRP A 291 -7.59 3.40 -3.63
C TRP A 291 -8.50 4.64 -3.58
N LEU A 292 -9.29 4.81 -2.52
CA LEU A 292 -10.05 6.06 -2.33
C LEU A 292 -9.11 7.27 -2.18
N SER A 293 -7.99 7.09 -1.49
CA SER A 293 -6.99 8.15 -1.33
C SER A 293 -6.31 8.52 -2.66
N THR A 294 -6.05 7.57 -3.55
CA THR A 294 -5.51 7.87 -4.88
C THR A 294 -6.50 8.63 -5.75
N ARG A 295 -7.82 8.40 -5.58
CA ARG A 295 -8.86 9.19 -6.26
C ARG A 295 -8.93 10.63 -5.74
N ASP A 296 -8.88 10.81 -4.42
CA ASP A 296 -8.80 12.15 -3.81
C ASP A 296 -7.54 12.88 -4.28
N PHE A 297 -6.41 12.17 -4.38
CA PHE A 297 -5.18 12.70 -4.96
C PHE A 297 -5.35 13.16 -6.40
N THR A 298 -5.93 12.35 -7.29
CA THR A 298 -6.17 12.75 -8.70
C THR A 298 -7.00 14.01 -8.78
N ARG A 299 -8.08 14.10 -7.99
CA ARG A 299 -8.92 15.30 -7.93
C ARG A 299 -8.14 16.54 -7.48
N VAL A 300 -7.35 16.44 -6.42
CA VAL A 300 -6.54 17.56 -5.93
C VAL A 300 -5.48 17.97 -6.96
N VAL A 301 -4.90 17.02 -7.69
CA VAL A 301 -3.95 17.31 -8.78
C VAL A 301 -4.64 18.01 -9.94
N GLU A 302 -5.86 17.63 -10.31
CA GLU A 302 -6.66 18.31 -11.35
C GLU A 302 -7.02 19.75 -10.93
N GLU A 303 -7.43 19.96 -9.67
CA GLU A 303 -7.73 21.29 -9.12
C GLU A 303 -6.48 22.20 -9.05
N LEU A 304 -5.28 21.61 -8.93
CA LEU A 304 -4.00 22.32 -8.88
C LEU A 304 -3.29 22.39 -10.23
N ALA A 305 -3.75 21.65 -11.23
CA ALA A 305 -3.17 21.74 -12.56
C ALA A 305 -3.40 23.18 -13.07
N PRO A 306 -2.39 23.81 -13.69
CA PRO A 306 -2.61 25.09 -14.33
C PRO A 306 -3.76 24.90 -15.31
N GLU A 307 -4.81 25.72 -15.20
CA GLU A 307 -5.78 25.92 -16.29
C GLU A 307 -4.95 25.98 -17.58
N PRO A 308 -5.29 25.23 -18.65
CA PRO A 308 -4.65 25.47 -19.92
C PRO A 308 -4.80 26.96 -20.14
N VAL A 309 -3.67 27.67 -20.27
CA VAL A 309 -3.67 29.10 -20.54
C VAL A 309 -4.64 29.24 -21.69
N VAL A 310 -5.84 29.76 -21.40
CA VAL A 310 -6.74 30.24 -22.43
C VAL A 310 -5.94 31.43 -22.94
N ALA A 311 -5.06 31.14 -23.90
CA ALA A 311 -4.40 32.13 -24.69
C ALA A 311 -5.55 33.03 -25.13
N GLY A 312 -5.50 34.29 -24.68
CA GLY A 312 -6.50 35.30 -24.98
C GLY A 312 -6.69 35.41 -26.48
N GLY A 313 -7.61 34.60 -26.97
CA GLY A 313 -7.91 34.34 -28.35
C GLY A 313 -9.29 33.71 -28.29
N SER A 314 -10.29 34.56 -28.50
CA SER A 314 -11.69 34.22 -28.62
C SER A 314 -11.88 32.79 -29.10
N VAL A 315 -12.50 31.94 -28.29
CA VAL A 315 -13.23 30.78 -28.82
C VAL A 315 -14.28 31.40 -29.74
N ALA A 316 -13.96 31.52 -31.02
CA ALA A 316 -14.87 32.15 -31.95
C ALA A 316 -16.12 31.26 -32.03
N ASP A 317 -17.28 31.91 -32.00
CA ASP A 317 -18.63 31.31 -31.91
C ASP A 317 -18.93 30.22 -32.96
N HIS A 318 -18.08 30.06 -33.96
CA HIS A 318 -18.17 29.02 -34.99
C HIS A 318 -17.92 27.59 -34.47
N LEU A 319 -17.31 27.40 -33.29
CA LEU A 319 -17.07 26.06 -32.73
C LEU A 319 -18.31 25.43 -32.06
N HIS A 320 -19.40 26.20 -31.89
CA HIS A 320 -20.68 25.66 -31.40
C HIS A 320 -21.68 25.30 -32.51
N ALA A 321 -21.35 25.48 -33.78
CA ALA A 321 -22.23 25.12 -34.89
C ALA A 321 -21.94 23.69 -35.39
N GLY A 322 -22.56 22.70 -34.74
CA GLY A 322 -22.64 21.36 -35.32
C GLY A 322 -23.52 21.38 -36.57
N ARG A 323 -22.93 21.25 -37.76
CA ARG A 323 -23.36 20.39 -38.89
C ARG A 323 -22.81 20.84 -40.25
N HIS A 324 -22.58 19.83 -41.08
CA HIS A 324 -22.40 19.85 -42.54
C HIS A 324 -21.07 20.40 -43.08
N ARG A 325 -20.18 19.44 -43.32
CA ARG A 325 -19.11 19.44 -44.31
C ARG A 325 -19.57 20.18 -45.58
N ARG A 326 -19.04 21.38 -45.82
CA ARG A 326 -19.01 22.02 -47.13
C ARG A 326 -17.65 21.73 -47.74
N ALA A 327 -17.67 21.05 -48.89
CA ALA A 327 -16.50 20.86 -49.73
C ALA A 327 -16.03 22.22 -50.25
N GLY A 328 -14.73 22.47 -50.14
CA GLY A 328 -14.07 23.64 -50.71
C GLY A 328 -13.60 24.64 -49.67
N LEU A 329 -12.27 24.80 -49.61
CA LEU A 329 -11.54 25.91 -48.99
C LEU A 329 -11.42 25.85 -47.46
N ASP A 330 -10.35 25.21 -46.96
CA ASP A 330 -9.29 25.93 -46.24
C ASP A 330 -8.18 24.94 -45.84
N GLN A 331 -7.04 25.05 -46.50
CA GLN A 331 -5.77 24.50 -46.03
C GLN A 331 -5.43 25.22 -44.72
N THR A 332 -5.50 24.52 -43.60
CA THR A 332 -5.07 25.06 -42.30
C THR A 332 -3.58 25.34 -42.34
N SER A 333 -3.21 26.58 -42.70
CA SER A 333 -1.84 27.07 -42.60
C SER A 333 -1.64 27.67 -41.20
N VAL A 334 -0.70 27.11 -40.44
CA VAL A 334 -0.25 27.71 -39.19
C VAL A 334 1.06 28.43 -39.49
N GLY A 335 0.99 29.74 -39.68
CA GLY A 335 2.14 30.59 -40.05
C GLY A 335 2.42 30.72 -41.55
N GLY A 336 1.42 30.51 -42.41
CA GLY A 336 1.52 30.74 -43.86
C GLY A 336 2.22 29.64 -44.67
N ILE A 337 2.62 28.54 -44.03
CA ILE A 337 3.22 27.37 -44.70
C ILE A 337 2.22 26.21 -44.60
N PRO A 338 1.88 25.52 -45.71
CA PRO A 338 1.07 24.30 -45.68
C PRO A 338 1.69 23.25 -44.75
N VAL A 339 0.87 22.54 -43.97
CA VAL A 339 1.33 21.55 -42.97
C VAL A 339 2.21 20.48 -43.62
N ASP A 340 1.86 20.10 -44.84
CA ASP A 340 2.51 19.09 -45.68
C ASP A 340 3.96 19.51 -46.07
N GLN A 341 4.24 20.82 -46.16
CA GLN A 341 5.58 21.35 -46.39
C GLN A 341 6.40 21.48 -45.11
N ARG A 342 5.73 21.62 -43.96
CA ARG A 342 6.40 21.77 -42.67
C ARG A 342 6.85 20.43 -42.10
N PHE A 343 6.15 19.35 -42.45
CA PHE A 343 6.44 17.99 -42.02
C PHE A 343 6.35 17.06 -43.25
N PRO A 344 7.36 17.07 -44.14
CA PRO A 344 7.38 16.16 -45.26
C PRO A 344 7.43 14.71 -44.77
N ALA A 345 6.86 13.80 -45.56
CA ALA A 345 7.02 12.37 -45.30
C ALA A 345 8.53 12.01 -45.36
N PRO A 346 8.99 11.07 -44.52
CA PRO A 346 10.38 10.64 -44.53
C PRO A 346 10.75 10.04 -45.88
N GLU A 347 11.99 10.26 -46.33
CA GLU A 347 12.46 9.69 -47.58
C GLU A 347 12.56 8.15 -47.46
N PRO A 348 12.37 7.37 -48.54
CA PRO A 348 12.28 5.90 -48.48
C PRO A 348 13.51 5.17 -47.88
N HIS A 349 14.65 5.84 -47.80
CA HIS A 349 15.88 5.32 -47.18
C HIS A 349 15.98 5.63 -45.68
N GLU A 350 15.22 6.61 -45.18
CA GLU A 350 15.16 6.99 -43.77
C GLU A 350 14.22 6.06 -42.99
N ASP A 351 13.11 5.66 -43.62
CA ASP A 351 12.15 4.70 -43.07
C ASP A 351 11.58 3.78 -44.16
N PRO A 352 12.23 2.64 -44.45
CA PRO A 352 11.79 1.69 -45.48
C PRO A 352 10.42 1.06 -45.22
N GLY A 353 9.87 1.22 -44.02
CA GLY A 353 8.58 0.68 -43.59
C GLY A 353 7.45 1.70 -43.57
N PHE A 354 7.71 2.97 -43.92
CA PHE A 354 6.69 4.02 -43.88
C PHE A 354 5.60 3.77 -44.94
N GLN A 355 4.38 3.56 -44.48
CA GLN A 355 3.18 3.58 -45.33
C GLN A 355 2.32 4.78 -44.93
N PRO A 356 2.00 5.70 -45.86
CA PRO A 356 1.04 6.76 -45.59
C PRO A 356 -0.30 6.17 -45.19
N TYR A 357 -1.02 6.87 -44.30
CA TYR A 357 -2.37 6.46 -43.94
C TYR A 357 -3.26 6.39 -45.20
N PRO A 358 -4.04 5.33 -45.40
CA PRO A 358 -4.95 5.24 -46.53
C PRO A 358 -6.02 6.34 -46.39
N GLU A 359 -6.08 7.23 -47.38
CA GLU A 359 -7.12 8.25 -47.40
C GLU A 359 -8.51 7.61 -47.52
N PRO A 360 -9.51 8.08 -46.76
CA PRO A 360 -10.87 7.56 -46.87
C PRO A 360 -11.41 7.80 -48.27
N ARG A 361 -11.72 6.73 -49.01
CA ARG A 361 -12.44 6.79 -50.30
C ARG A 361 -13.79 7.48 -50.08
N TYR A 362 -14.01 8.62 -50.72
CA TYR A 362 -15.26 9.39 -50.64
C TYR A 362 -16.21 9.10 -51.81
N ASP A 363 -16.45 7.83 -52.11
CA ASP A 363 -17.40 7.45 -53.18
C ASP A 363 -18.54 6.59 -52.62
N ALA A 364 -19.77 6.96 -53.02
CA ALA A 364 -21.08 6.35 -52.79
C ALA A 364 -21.86 6.78 -51.53
N GLY A 365 -22.79 7.73 -51.75
CA GLY A 365 -23.72 8.26 -50.77
C GLY A 365 -24.95 7.39 -50.50
N PHE A 366 -25.45 7.47 -49.27
CA PHE A 366 -26.77 7.00 -48.85
C PHE A 366 -27.61 8.21 -48.43
N LEU A 367 -28.64 8.52 -49.22
CA LEU A 367 -29.67 9.52 -48.93
C LEU A 367 -30.78 8.87 -48.08
N TYR A 368 -31.12 9.48 -46.94
CA TYR A 368 -32.31 9.12 -46.16
C TYR A 368 -33.47 10.06 -46.57
N GLY A 369 -34.47 9.51 -47.26
CA GLY A 369 -35.78 10.14 -47.48
C GLY A 369 -36.83 9.46 -46.61
N GLY A 370 -37.69 10.24 -45.97
CA GLY A 370 -38.73 9.76 -45.07
C GLY A 370 -40.06 9.40 -45.76
N HIS A 371 -40.93 8.85 -44.91
CA HIS A 371 -42.37 8.62 -45.02
C HIS A 371 -42.91 7.32 -45.65
N ASP A 372 -43.69 6.68 -44.77
CA ASP A 372 -44.97 5.97 -44.96
C ASP A 372 -45.04 4.61 -45.65
N GLY A 373 -45.63 3.67 -44.92
CA GLY A 373 -46.60 2.73 -45.46
C GLY A 373 -46.08 1.32 -45.74
N SER A 374 -46.76 0.35 -45.13
CA SER A 374 -46.87 -1.07 -45.52
C SER A 374 -45.63 -1.97 -45.40
N ALA A 375 -45.70 -2.92 -44.46
CA ALA A 375 -45.12 -4.25 -44.67
C ALA A 375 -45.94 -4.96 -45.77
N PRO A 376 -45.34 -5.83 -46.62
CA PRO A 376 -45.10 -7.21 -46.18
C PRO A 376 -43.92 -7.97 -46.86
N ALA A 377 -43.76 -9.23 -46.42
CA ALA A 377 -43.28 -10.42 -47.15
C ALA A 377 -41.78 -10.48 -47.54
N GLN A 378 -40.99 -11.35 -46.88
CA GLN A 378 -40.67 -12.75 -47.27
C GLN A 378 -39.71 -12.91 -48.46
N THR A 379 -38.90 -13.98 -48.37
CA THR A 379 -37.87 -14.54 -49.28
C THR A 379 -36.44 -14.05 -48.99
N GLY A 380 -35.42 -14.89 -48.75
CA GLY A 380 -35.30 -16.35 -48.76
C GLY A 380 -33.89 -16.75 -49.22
N TYR A 381 -33.22 -17.64 -48.46
CA TYR A 381 -32.11 -18.53 -48.89
C TYR A 381 -30.76 -17.88 -49.33
N ALA A 382 -29.56 -18.42 -49.08
CA ALA A 382 -29.10 -19.70 -48.54
C ALA A 382 -27.60 -19.64 -48.15
N GLY A 383 -27.16 -20.65 -47.38
CA GLY A 383 -25.80 -21.21 -47.40
C GLY A 383 -24.91 -20.82 -46.21
N ALA A 384 -24.87 -21.56 -45.10
CA ALA A 384 -24.25 -22.88 -44.90
C ALA A 384 -22.92 -22.78 -44.12
N ALA A 385 -23.07 -22.85 -42.78
CA ALA A 385 -22.37 -23.64 -41.77
C ALA A 385 -20.81 -23.78 -41.70
N PRO A 386 -20.27 -24.03 -40.48
CA PRO A 386 -18.88 -23.80 -40.10
C PRO A 386 -18.04 -25.09 -40.02
N ILE A 387 -16.71 -24.97 -39.95
CA ILE A 387 -15.82 -26.10 -39.64
C ILE A 387 -14.88 -25.73 -38.48
N LEU A 388 -15.08 -26.45 -37.36
CA LEU A 388 -14.12 -26.70 -36.29
C LEU A 388 -13.09 -27.73 -36.75
N HIS A 389 -11.82 -27.64 -36.34
CA HIS A 389 -11.04 -28.82 -35.94
C HIS A 389 -9.84 -28.46 -35.04
N ALA A 390 -9.60 -29.36 -34.08
CA ALA A 390 -8.59 -29.36 -33.02
C ALA A 390 -7.33 -30.19 -33.45
N PRO A 391 -6.29 -30.36 -32.58
CA PRO A 391 -4.89 -30.58 -32.95
C PRO A 391 -4.41 -32.05 -32.93
N VAL A 392 -3.25 -32.35 -33.56
CA VAL A 392 -2.44 -33.58 -33.36
C VAL A 392 -0.94 -33.31 -33.55
N ALA A 393 -0.11 -34.03 -32.77
CA ALA A 393 1.37 -34.03 -32.73
C ALA A 393 2.00 -35.24 -33.47
N HIS A 394 3.29 -35.17 -33.83
CA HIS A 394 4.28 -36.28 -33.98
C HIS A 394 5.67 -35.68 -34.36
N THR A 395 6.71 -35.70 -33.52
CA THR A 395 7.81 -36.68 -33.27
C THR A 395 8.95 -36.80 -34.31
N ASP A 396 10.18 -36.78 -33.76
CA ASP A 396 11.43 -37.48 -34.13
C ASP A 396 12.52 -36.84 -35.00
N GLY A 397 13.71 -36.73 -34.39
CA GLY A 397 15.04 -36.57 -34.99
C GLY A 397 16.13 -36.66 -33.90
N ARG A 398 17.01 -37.66 -33.95
CA ARG A 398 17.78 -38.20 -32.81
C ARG A 398 19.30 -38.33 -33.13
N TRP A 399 20.18 -37.83 -32.22
CA TRP A 399 21.60 -38.18 -31.84
C TRP A 399 22.78 -38.04 -32.86
N PRO A 400 24.10 -38.03 -32.48
CA PRO A 400 24.78 -38.36 -31.19
C PRO A 400 26.00 -37.48 -30.71
N GLY A 401 26.52 -37.74 -29.49
CA GLY A 401 27.95 -37.56 -29.11
C GLY A 401 28.22 -36.74 -27.82
N ALA A 402 28.27 -37.35 -26.63
CA ALA A 402 29.48 -37.82 -25.88
C ALA A 402 30.06 -36.72 -24.94
N GLU A 403 29.77 -36.75 -23.64
CA GLU A 403 30.42 -37.49 -22.53
C GLU A 403 31.67 -36.80 -21.92
N GLU A 404 31.63 -36.72 -20.58
CA GLU A 404 32.71 -36.63 -19.58
C GLU A 404 33.79 -35.54 -19.65
N HIS A 405 33.94 -34.77 -18.55
CA HIS A 405 35.13 -34.89 -17.70
C HIS A 405 34.99 -34.13 -16.37
N LEU A 406 35.34 -34.85 -15.30
CA LEU A 406 35.60 -34.42 -13.93
C LEU A 406 36.60 -33.26 -13.82
N ARG A 407 36.33 -32.31 -12.90
CA ARG A 407 37.23 -31.95 -11.79
C ARG A 407 36.53 -31.08 -10.75
#